data_AF-A0A076LBC9-F1
#
_entry.id   AF-A0A076LBC9-F1
#
_cell.length_a   1.000
_cell.length_b   1.000
_cell.length_c   1.000
_cell.angle_alpha   90.00
_cell.angle_beta   90.00
_cell.angle_gamma   90.00
#
_symmetry.space_group_name_H-M   'P 1'
#
loop_
_entity.id
_entity.type
_entity.pdbx_description
1 polymer ?
#
loop_
_entity_poly.entity_id
_entity_poly.type
_entity_poly.pdbx_seq_one_letter_code
_entity_poly.pdbx_strand_id
1 'polypeptide(L)' 'MRLKAIKITSRDGETFFKCPRCGKIFRYSKDYTRHVNKAHGHLFKK' A
#
# COMPACT_ATOMS: atom_id res chain seq x y z
N MET A 1 8.62 9.67 -7.42
CA MET A 1 7.39 8.89 -7.65
C MET A 1 6.81 8.48 -6.30
N ARG A 2 5.50 8.63 -6.05
CA ARG A 2 4.87 8.16 -4.80
C ARG A 2 3.98 6.97 -5.14
N LEU A 3 4.28 5.78 -4.60
CA LEU A 3 3.38 4.64 -4.77
C LEU A 3 2.07 4.94 -4.05
N LYS A 4 0.98 5.06 -4.81
CA LYS A 4 -0.38 5.22 -4.28
C LYS A 4 -1.02 3.84 -4.11
N ALA A 5 -1.66 3.60 -2.96
CA ALA A 5 -2.36 2.34 -2.73
C ALA A 5 -3.56 2.20 -3.67
N ILE A 6 -3.82 0.98 -4.11
CA ILE A 6 -5.09 0.58 -4.70
C ILE A 6 -6.06 0.34 -3.54
N LYS A 7 -7.22 1.02 -3.53
CA LYS A 7 -8.27 0.75 -2.54
C LYS A 7 -9.09 -0.45 -3.00
N ILE A 8 -9.30 -1.40 -2.10
CA ILE A 8 -10.12 -2.59 -2.34
C ILE A 8 -11.23 -2.57 -1.30
N THR A 9 -12.48 -2.73 -1.73
CA THR A 9 -13.61 -2.85 -0.82
C THR A 9 -14.02 -4.32 -0.73
N SER A 10 -14.08 -4.87 0.48
CA SER A 10 -14.59 -6.22 0.73
C SER A 10 -16.10 -6.27 0.58
N ARG A 11 -16.65 -7.48 0.53
CA ARG A 11 -18.09 -7.74 0.53
C ARG A 11 -18.79 -7.14 1.75
N ASP A 12 -18.10 -7.08 2.89
CA ASP A 12 -18.58 -6.50 4.14
C ASP A 12 -18.47 -4.96 4.20
N GLY A 13 -18.03 -4.32 3.11
CA GLY A 13 -17.83 -2.86 3.05
C GLY A 13 -16.51 -2.37 3.66
N GLU A 14 -15.69 -3.27 4.20
CA GLU A 14 -14.37 -2.91 4.71
C GLU A 14 -13.43 -2.47 3.58
N THR A 15 -12.74 -1.34 3.76
CA THR A 15 -11.75 -0.85 2.80
C THR A 15 -10.34 -1.27 3.18
N PHE A 16 -9.64 -1.88 2.23
CA PHE A 16 -8.24 -2.29 2.30
C PHE A 16 -7.37 -1.52 1.31
N PHE A 17 -6.07 -1.53 1.56
CA PHE A 17 -5.04 -0.84 0.78
C PHE A 17 -4.08 -1.86 0.21
N LYS A 18 -4.05 -2.02 -1.11
CA LYS A 18 -3.12 -2.91 -1.81
C LYS A 18 -1.95 -2.15 -2.41
N CYS A 19 -0.76 -2.66 -2.20
CA CYS A 19 0.44 -2.15 -2.82
C CYS A 19 0.46 -2.50 -4.32
N PRO A 20 0.53 -1.52 -5.23
CA PRO A 20 0.55 -1.80 -6.67
C PRO A 20 1.86 -2.45 -7.13
N ARG A 21 2.91 -2.43 -6.30
CA ARG A 21 4.21 -3.03 -6.64
C ARG A 21 4.29 -4.51 -6.24
N CYS A 22 4.03 -4.85 -4.99
CA CYS A 22 4.19 -6.23 -4.51
C CYS A 22 2.86 -6.96 -4.28
N GLY A 23 1.71 -6.29 -4.45
CA GLY A 23 0.39 -6.90 -4.27
C GLY A 23 -0.04 -7.08 -2.82
N LYS A 24 0.80 -6.74 -1.83
CA LYS A 24 0.50 -6.89 -0.40
C LYS A 24 -0.70 -6.01 0.01
N ILE A 25 -1.60 -6.57 0.80
CA ILE A 25 -2.84 -5.92 1.26
C ILE A 25 -2.70 -5.50 2.72
N PHE A 26 -3.20 -4.31 3.04
CA PHE A 26 -3.15 -3.71 4.38
C PHE A 26 -4.54 -3.23 4.77
N ARG A 27 -4.92 -3.40 6.04
CA ARG A 27 -6.19 -2.89 6.56
C ARG A 27 -6.21 -1.37 6.69
N TYR A 28 -5.06 -0.76 6.98
CA TYR A 28 -4.96 0.69 7.22
C TYR A 28 -3.92 1.38 6.32
N SER A 29 -4.18 2.65 6.01
CA SER A 29 -3.29 3.49 5.19
C SER A 29 -1.92 3.72 5.83
N LYS A 30 -1.85 3.76 7.17
CA LYS A 30 -0.60 3.87 7.94
C LYS A 30 0.31 2.67 7.72
N ASP A 31 -0.25 1.46 7.68
CA ASP A 31 0.51 0.23 7.46
C ASP A 31 1.02 0.14 6.03
N TYR A 32 0.18 0.53 5.07
CA TYR A 32 0.60 0.69 3.68
C TYR A 32 1.77 1.68 3.54
N THR A 33 1.66 2.87 4.14
CA THR A 33 2.70 3.90 4.04
C THR A 33 4.02 3.43 4.66
N ARG A 34 3.95 2.80 5.83
CA ARG A 34 5.11 2.19 6.49
C ARG A 34 5.76 1.12 5.62
N HIS A 35 4.95 0.28 5.00
CA HIS A 35 5.43 -0.74 4.06
C HIS A 35 6.13 -0.13 2.86
N VAL A 36 5.53 0.87 2.20
CA VAL A 36 6.14 1.54 1.04
C VAL A 36 7.50 2.13 1.40
N ASN A 37 7.60 2.83 2.53
CA ASN A 37 8.86 3.44 2.96
C ASN A 37 9.95 2.40 3.26
N LYS A 38 9.60 1.29 3.92
CA LYS A 38 10.58 0.26 4.30
C LYS A 38 10.94 -0.68 3.14
N ALA A 39 9.94 -1.23 2.45
CA ALA A 39 10.12 -2.27 1.44
C ALA A 39 10.39 -1.70 0.04
N HIS A 40 9.92 -0.48 -0.24
CA HIS A 40 10.02 0.16 -1.56
C HIS A 40 10.70 1.52 -1.51
N GLY A 41 11.22 1.96 -0.36
CA GLY A 41 11.89 3.25 -0.21
C GLY A 41 13.13 3.37 -1.12
N HIS A 42 13.82 2.26 -1.36
CA HIS A 42 14.97 2.21 -2.26
C HIS A 42 14.59 2.51 -3.72
N LEU A 43 13.34 2.26 -4.14
CA LEU A 43 12.87 2.55 -5.49
C LEU A 43 12.72 4.06 -5.75
N PHE A 44 12.74 4.88 -4.71
CA PHE A 44 12.60 6.33 -4.82
C PHE A 44 13.89 7.08 -4.50
N LYS A 45 14.95 6.38 -4.08
CA LYS A 45 16.28 6.99 -3.97
C LYS A 45 16.85 7.14 -5.39
N LYS A 46 17.27 8.35 -5.71
CA LYS A 46 17.90 8.73 -6.97
C LYS A 46 19.32 8.17 -7.03
#